data_AF-A0A959F8K4-F1
#
_entry.id   AF-A0A959F8K4-F1
#
_cell.length_a   1.000
_cell.length_b   1.000
_cell.length_c   1.000
_cell.angle_alpha   90.00
_cell.angle_beta   90.00
_cell.angle_gamma   90.00
#
_symmetry.space_group_name_H-M   'P 1'
#
loop_
_entity.id
_entity.type
_entity.pdbx_description
1 polymer ?
#
loop_
_entity_poly.entity_id
_entity_poly.type
_entity_poly.pdbx_seq_one_letter_code
_entity_poly.pdbx_strand_id
1 'polypeptide(L)'
;GAKELEALLGMIFNTEECTLFICRKIYRFFVHHEIDETTEEFVIEPLADIFRNNDYQILPILETLFNSEHFFDAANRGALLKSPLDYNIGMIREFGNPIPDRSMLRDRYQYSGAVLWMGAIQQQSVGDPPNVSGWPAYYQVPVFDKAWITTDSLPRRAQIADWQLWAGVATDNTQVPLDILGTVAKLPNADDPNALIDILADWQLGIDLNDPLRARLKSILLSGQISDYYWSTAWLEFVNDPENEMKRQTVYNRLLAFFYTFLHQEEYQLS
;
A
#
# COMPACT_ATOMS: atom_id res chain seq x y z
N GLY A 1 43.88 -8.43 12.83
CA GLY A 1 42.47 -8.64 13.21
C GLY A 1 41.70 -7.33 13.13
N ALA A 2 41.41 -6.70 14.28
CA ALA A 2 40.51 -5.54 14.35
C ALA A 2 40.95 -4.32 13.52
N LYS A 3 42.24 -3.94 13.59
CA LYS A 3 42.77 -2.79 12.82
C LYS A 3 42.75 -3.00 11.30
N GLU A 4 42.90 -4.26 10.85
CA GLU A 4 42.83 -4.61 9.43
C GLU A 4 41.38 -4.54 8.93
N LEU A 5 40.41 -4.95 9.77
CA LEU A 5 38.99 -4.80 9.49
C LEU A 5 38.59 -3.32 9.40
N GLU A 6 39.00 -2.49 10.36
CA GLU A 6 38.74 -1.05 10.35
C GLU A 6 39.35 -0.37 9.11
N ALA A 7 40.58 -0.73 8.73
CA ALA A 7 41.22 -0.21 7.52
C ALA A 7 40.49 -0.64 6.23
N LEU A 8 40.03 -1.90 6.16
CA LEU A 8 39.24 -2.41 5.04
C LEU A 8 37.89 -1.69 4.93
N LEU A 9 37.17 -1.54 6.04
CA LEU A 9 35.91 -0.79 6.08
C LEU A 9 36.14 0.67 5.67
N GLY A 10 37.14 1.33 6.24
CA GLY A 10 37.51 2.69 5.86
C GLY A 10 37.77 2.82 4.35
N MET A 11 38.45 1.86 3.74
CA MET A 11 38.68 1.85 2.28
C MET A 11 37.38 1.74 1.48
N ILE A 12 36.46 0.87 1.89
CA ILE A 12 35.16 0.68 1.22
C ILE A 12 34.32 1.96 1.34
N PHE A 13 34.18 2.49 2.56
CA PHE A 13 33.36 3.67 2.80
C PHE A 13 33.95 4.94 2.18
N ASN A 14 35.28 5.05 2.06
CA ASN A 14 35.93 6.17 1.36
C ASN A 14 35.72 6.17 -0.16
N THR A 15 35.11 5.12 -0.73
CA THR A 15 34.77 5.08 -2.16
C THR A 15 33.44 5.79 -2.37
N GLU A 16 33.41 6.79 -3.25
CA GLU A 16 32.21 7.58 -3.57
C GLU A 16 31.01 6.72 -4.01
N GLU A 17 31.27 5.67 -4.78
CA GLU A 17 30.23 4.72 -5.20
C GLU A 17 29.55 4.00 -4.03
N CYS A 18 30.15 3.93 -2.84
CA CYS A 18 29.53 3.32 -1.67
C CYS A 18 28.24 4.06 -1.29
N THR A 19 28.30 5.39 -1.18
CA THR A 19 27.13 6.19 -0.83
C THR A 19 26.14 6.29 -1.96
N LEU A 20 26.61 6.46 -3.20
CA LEU A 20 25.74 6.45 -4.38
C LEU A 20 24.96 5.14 -4.48
N PHE A 21 25.63 4.00 -4.31
CA PHE A 21 24.98 2.68 -4.35
C PHE A 21 23.85 2.55 -3.33
N ILE A 22 24.07 2.96 -2.09
CA ILE A 22 23.06 2.89 -1.03
C ILE A 22 21.91 3.88 -1.32
N CYS A 23 22.20 5.11 -1.72
CA CYS A 23 21.18 6.11 -2.07
C CYS A 23 20.32 5.66 -3.26
N ARG A 24 20.93 5.10 -4.33
CA ARG A 24 20.19 4.51 -5.47
C ARG A 24 19.28 3.36 -5.01
N LYS A 25 19.70 2.54 -4.04
CA LYS A 25 18.85 1.46 -3.50
C LYS A 25 17.67 1.99 -2.69
N ILE A 26 17.91 2.98 -1.84
CA ILE A 26 16.86 3.63 -1.04
C ILE A 26 15.86 4.31 -1.97
N TYR A 27 16.34 5.03 -2.98
CA TYR A 27 15.50 5.68 -3.98
C TYR A 27 14.61 4.67 -4.72
N ARG A 28 15.18 3.56 -5.22
CA ARG A 28 14.40 2.49 -5.88
C ARG A 28 13.39 1.81 -4.98
N PHE A 29 13.66 1.78 -3.68
CA PHE A 29 12.76 1.17 -2.72
C PHE A 29 11.55 2.06 -2.42
N PHE A 30 11.73 3.39 -2.37
CA PHE A 30 10.69 4.31 -1.89
C PHE A 30 10.09 5.24 -2.95
N VAL A 31 10.74 5.44 -4.09
CA VAL A 31 10.38 6.50 -5.05
C VAL A 31 10.07 5.94 -6.43
N HIS A 32 11.10 5.45 -7.13
CA HIS A 32 10.96 5.04 -8.52
C HIS A 32 12.05 4.04 -8.92
N HIS A 33 11.70 3.01 -9.69
CA HIS A 33 12.63 1.94 -10.08
C HIS A 33 13.70 2.41 -11.09
N GLU A 34 13.33 3.32 -11.98
CA GLU A 34 14.23 4.01 -12.91
C GLU A 34 14.87 5.24 -12.23
N ILE A 35 16.16 5.44 -12.52
CA ILE A 35 16.95 6.60 -12.12
C ILE A 35 17.58 7.11 -13.41
N ASP A 36 17.09 8.24 -13.91
CA ASP A 36 17.64 8.91 -15.08
C ASP A 36 18.82 9.82 -14.70
N GLU A 37 19.48 10.43 -15.69
CA GLU A 37 20.62 11.32 -15.46
C GLU A 37 20.26 12.51 -14.55
N THR A 38 19.06 13.08 -14.74
CA THR A 38 18.55 14.19 -13.92
C THR A 38 18.37 13.77 -12.46
N THR A 39 17.76 12.62 -12.21
CA THR A 39 17.55 12.09 -10.85
C THR A 39 18.90 11.75 -10.19
N GLU A 40 19.83 11.20 -10.96
CA GLU A 40 21.17 10.91 -10.47
C GLU A 40 21.89 12.18 -9.99
N GLU A 41 21.94 13.22 -10.84
CA GLU A 41 22.62 14.48 -10.56
C GLU A 41 21.94 15.31 -9.45
N PHE A 42 20.61 15.44 -9.49
CA PHE A 42 19.90 16.37 -8.61
C PHE A 42 19.31 15.73 -7.35
N VAL A 43 19.27 14.40 -7.24
CA VAL A 43 18.71 13.70 -6.08
C VAL A 43 19.71 12.73 -5.47
N ILE A 44 20.26 11.80 -6.25
CA ILE A 44 21.13 10.74 -5.72
C ILE A 44 22.47 11.28 -5.23
N GLU A 45 23.15 12.09 -6.04
CA GLU A 45 24.44 12.69 -5.68
C GLU A 45 24.33 13.57 -4.41
N PRO A 46 23.36 14.50 -4.29
CA PRO A 46 23.17 15.27 -3.06
C PRO A 46 22.84 14.41 -1.82
N LEU A 47 22.04 13.36 -1.98
CA LEU A 47 21.75 12.43 -0.87
C LEU A 47 23.01 11.66 -0.46
N ALA A 48 23.86 11.28 -1.41
CA ALA A 48 25.12 10.61 -1.14
C ALA A 48 26.10 11.52 -0.40
N ASP A 49 26.14 12.81 -0.74
CA ASP A 49 26.90 13.83 0.01
C ASP A 49 26.41 13.99 1.43
N ILE A 50 25.08 14.08 1.63
CA ILE A 50 24.48 14.10 2.97
C ILE A 50 24.86 12.83 3.73
N PHE A 51 24.83 11.66 3.09
CA PHE A 51 25.18 10.40 3.71
C PHE A 51 26.63 10.39 4.20
N ARG A 52 27.59 10.83 3.37
CA ARG A 52 29.01 10.95 3.74
C ARG A 52 29.25 11.96 4.86
N ASN A 53 28.61 13.13 4.76
CA ASN A 53 28.80 14.23 5.70
C ASN A 53 28.15 13.98 7.07
N ASN A 54 27.27 12.98 7.19
CA ASN A 54 26.62 12.58 8.43
C ASN A 54 27.08 11.19 8.89
N ASP A 55 28.38 10.87 8.74
CA ASP A 55 28.99 9.63 9.24
C ASP A 55 28.23 8.35 8.83
N TYR A 56 27.71 8.31 7.60
CA TYR A 56 26.95 7.18 7.05
C TYR A 56 25.72 6.81 7.89
N GLN A 57 25.07 7.79 8.52
CA GLN A 57 23.76 7.61 9.17
C GLN A 57 22.64 7.58 8.12
N ILE A 58 21.74 6.60 8.23
CA ILE A 58 20.60 6.45 7.31
C ILE A 58 19.47 7.45 7.59
N LEU A 59 19.30 7.88 8.85
CA LEU A 59 18.18 8.76 9.21
C LEU A 59 18.20 10.09 8.44
N PRO A 60 19.32 10.84 8.35
CA PRO A 60 19.34 12.13 7.64
C PRO A 60 18.97 12.04 6.16
N ILE A 61 19.36 10.95 5.48
CA ILE A 61 19.02 10.76 4.06
C ILE A 61 17.54 10.43 3.86
N LEU A 62 16.93 9.65 4.77
CA LEU A 62 15.50 9.36 4.71
C LEU A 62 14.68 10.61 5.02
N GLU A 63 15.06 11.39 6.03
CA GLU A 63 14.41 12.66 6.35
C GLU A 63 14.51 13.65 5.18
N THR A 64 15.68 13.75 4.54
CA THR A 64 15.86 14.63 3.38
C THR A 64 14.98 14.18 2.22
N LEU A 65 15.01 12.88 1.87
CA LEU A 65 14.23 12.33 0.76
C LEU A 65 12.74 12.51 0.99
N PHE A 66 12.21 12.08 2.14
CA PHE A 66 10.77 12.09 2.43
C PHE A 66 10.18 13.48 2.66
N ASN A 67 11.01 14.52 2.82
CA ASN A 67 10.57 15.92 2.87
C ASN A 67 10.90 16.70 1.61
N SER A 68 11.49 16.08 0.58
CA SER A 68 11.82 16.74 -0.68
C SER A 68 10.59 16.93 -1.57
N GLU A 69 10.58 17.98 -2.38
CA GLU A 69 9.54 18.18 -3.41
C GLU A 69 9.50 17.00 -4.40
N HIS A 70 10.68 16.50 -4.79
CA HIS A 70 10.84 15.34 -5.68
C HIS A 70 10.07 14.11 -5.21
N PHE A 71 10.07 13.81 -3.91
CA PHE A 71 9.33 12.67 -3.37
C PHE A 71 7.81 12.78 -3.58
N PHE A 72 7.26 13.99 -3.60
CA PHE A 72 5.82 14.23 -3.73
C PHE A 72 5.39 14.61 -5.16
N ASP A 73 6.32 14.66 -6.11
CA ASP A 73 6.05 14.94 -7.52
C ASP A 73 5.02 13.97 -8.08
N ALA A 74 4.13 14.48 -8.93
CA ALA A 74 3.08 13.69 -9.55
C ALA A 74 3.63 12.50 -10.37
N ALA A 75 4.84 12.61 -10.90
CA ALA A 75 5.51 11.54 -11.64
C ALA A 75 5.94 10.35 -10.75
N ASN A 76 6.07 10.56 -9.44
CA ASN A 76 6.50 9.54 -8.48
C ASN A 76 5.33 8.93 -7.69
N ARG A 77 4.09 9.43 -7.87
CA ARG A 77 2.90 8.87 -7.25
C ARG A 77 2.40 7.65 -8.02
N GLY A 78 2.20 6.52 -7.33
CA GLY A 78 1.78 5.29 -7.99
C GLY A 78 2.85 4.74 -8.95
N ALA A 79 4.12 5.10 -8.76
CA ALA A 79 5.20 4.72 -9.65
C ALA A 79 5.80 3.34 -9.34
N LEU A 80 5.47 2.78 -8.18
CA LEU A 80 5.98 1.49 -7.73
C LEU A 80 4.84 0.50 -7.53
N LEU A 81 5.04 -0.74 -7.97
CA LEU A 81 4.20 -1.86 -7.58
C LEU A 81 4.46 -2.23 -6.12
N LYS A 82 3.41 -2.14 -5.29
CA LYS A 82 3.42 -2.58 -3.90
C LYS A 82 3.98 -4.00 -3.81
N SER A 83 4.88 -4.26 -2.88
CA SER A 83 5.21 -5.65 -2.53
C SER A 83 3.96 -6.37 -2.01
N PRO A 84 3.91 -7.72 -2.05
CA PRO A 84 2.79 -8.45 -1.46
C PRO A 84 2.44 -8.03 -0.02
N LEU A 85 3.44 -7.76 0.81
CA LEU A 85 3.20 -7.32 2.19
C LEU A 85 2.68 -5.88 2.25
N ASP A 86 3.23 -4.95 1.45
CA ASP A 86 2.74 -3.57 1.43
C ASP A 86 1.28 -3.52 0.96
N TYR A 87 0.92 -4.36 -0.01
CA TYR A 87 -0.45 -4.51 -0.47
C TYR A 87 -1.39 -5.05 0.62
N ASN A 88 -1.01 -6.15 1.26
CA ASN A 88 -1.88 -6.82 2.24
C ASN A 88 -2.02 -6.05 3.55
N ILE A 89 -0.89 -5.55 4.09
CA ILE A 89 -0.86 -4.78 5.34
C ILE A 89 -1.38 -3.37 5.10
N GLY A 90 -1.08 -2.78 3.94
CA GLY A 90 -1.64 -1.52 3.48
C GLY A 90 -3.17 -1.54 3.51
N MET A 91 -3.78 -2.55 2.86
CA MET A 91 -5.23 -2.74 2.86
C MET A 91 -5.81 -2.84 4.29
N ILE A 92 -5.27 -3.71 5.14
CA ILE A 92 -5.71 -3.84 6.55
C ILE A 92 -5.64 -2.48 7.28
N ARG A 93 -4.56 -1.72 7.07
CA ARG A 93 -4.33 -0.43 7.71
C ARG A 93 -5.28 0.64 7.18
N GLU A 94 -5.46 0.71 5.87
CA GLU A 94 -6.35 1.65 5.19
C GLU A 94 -7.78 1.51 5.72
N PHE A 95 -8.30 0.29 5.82
CA PHE A 95 -9.65 0.07 6.36
C PHE A 95 -9.73 0.10 7.89
N GLY A 96 -8.62 0.37 8.58
CA GLY A 96 -8.59 0.50 10.04
C GLY A 96 -8.97 -0.78 10.78
N ASN A 97 -8.74 -1.94 10.17
CA ASN A 97 -9.10 -3.23 10.74
C ASN A 97 -8.37 -3.48 12.07
N PRO A 98 -9.07 -3.99 13.10
CA PRO A 98 -8.48 -4.26 14.39
C PRO A 98 -7.46 -5.40 14.29
N ILE A 99 -6.34 -5.22 14.99
CA ILE A 99 -5.34 -6.28 15.16
C ILE A 99 -5.53 -6.84 16.58
N PRO A 100 -5.56 -8.17 16.77
CA PRO A 100 -5.65 -8.76 18.10
C PRO A 100 -4.61 -8.20 19.06
N ASP A 101 -5.05 -7.94 20.30
CA ASP A 101 -4.21 -7.40 21.35
C ASP A 101 -3.02 -8.33 21.65
N ARG A 102 -1.89 -7.76 22.07
CA ARG A 102 -0.68 -8.55 22.35
C ARG A 102 -0.84 -9.53 23.52
N SER A 103 -1.80 -9.30 24.42
CA SER A 103 -2.15 -10.25 25.50
C SER A 103 -2.88 -11.49 24.99
N MET A 104 -3.57 -11.40 23.84
CA MET A 104 -4.23 -12.54 23.18
C MET A 104 -3.24 -13.32 22.32
N LEU A 105 -2.27 -13.97 22.96
CA LEU A 105 -1.12 -14.58 22.28
C LEU A 105 -1.51 -15.54 21.14
N ARG A 106 -2.57 -16.35 21.33
CA ARG A 106 -3.01 -17.32 20.32
C ARG A 106 -3.63 -16.63 19.10
N ASP A 107 -4.57 -15.71 19.31
CA ASP A 107 -5.14 -14.91 18.22
C ASP A 107 -4.08 -14.08 17.52
N ARG A 108 -3.14 -13.49 18.27
CA ARG A 108 -2.02 -12.73 17.69
C ARG A 108 -1.13 -13.59 16.81
N TYR A 109 -0.85 -14.83 17.23
CA TYR A 109 -0.08 -15.78 16.45
C TYR A 109 -0.82 -16.19 15.17
N GLN A 110 -2.11 -16.52 15.27
CA GLN A 110 -2.95 -16.86 14.12
C GLN A 110 -3.06 -15.71 13.13
N TYR A 111 -3.34 -14.50 13.61
CA TYR A 111 -3.41 -13.30 12.80
C TYR A 111 -2.08 -13.03 12.08
N SER A 112 -0.96 -13.08 12.80
CA SER A 112 0.36 -12.86 12.19
C SER A 112 0.68 -13.96 11.17
N GLY A 113 0.34 -15.21 11.46
CA GLY A 113 0.47 -16.32 10.52
C GLY A 113 -0.38 -16.14 9.26
N ALA A 114 -1.60 -15.62 9.38
CA ALA A 114 -2.44 -15.28 8.25
C ALA A 114 -1.82 -14.17 7.38
N VAL A 115 -1.29 -13.10 8.00
CA VAL A 115 -0.58 -12.03 7.27
C VAL A 115 0.63 -12.55 6.53
N LEU A 116 1.44 -13.39 7.17
CA LEU A 116 2.59 -14.04 6.53
C LEU A 116 2.16 -14.97 5.39
N TRP A 117 1.06 -15.72 5.57
CA TRP A 117 0.52 -16.59 4.55
C TRP A 117 0.05 -15.82 3.31
N MET A 118 -0.61 -14.67 3.48
CA MET A 118 -1.01 -13.81 2.35
C MET A 118 0.21 -13.39 1.52
N GLY A 119 1.28 -12.92 2.18
CA GLY A 119 2.55 -12.60 1.51
C GLY A 119 3.15 -13.83 0.81
N ALA A 120 3.19 -14.98 1.49
CA ALA A 120 3.78 -16.21 0.97
C ALA A 120 3.07 -16.74 -0.29
N ILE A 121 1.73 -16.76 -0.31
CA ILE A 121 1.01 -17.20 -1.52
C ILE A 121 1.25 -16.24 -2.69
N GLN A 122 1.49 -14.96 -2.42
CA GLN A 122 1.88 -13.96 -3.41
C GLN A 122 3.41 -13.91 -3.68
N GLN A 123 4.14 -14.97 -3.28
CA GLN A 123 5.58 -15.18 -3.53
C GLN A 123 6.54 -14.30 -2.68
N GLN A 124 6.08 -13.77 -1.55
CA GLN A 124 6.90 -13.07 -0.56
C GLN A 124 6.84 -13.73 0.82
N SER A 125 7.50 -14.87 0.96
CA SER A 125 7.64 -15.58 2.25
C SER A 125 8.66 -14.88 3.16
N VAL A 126 8.18 -14.06 4.10
CA VAL A 126 9.07 -13.37 5.06
C VAL A 126 9.89 -14.37 5.87
N GLY A 127 11.19 -14.15 5.93
CA GLY A 127 12.13 -15.04 6.62
C GLY A 127 12.63 -16.21 5.76
N ASP A 128 12.10 -16.37 4.54
CA ASP A 128 12.51 -17.40 3.58
C ASP A 128 12.66 -16.79 2.17
N PRO A 129 13.64 -15.89 1.97
CA PRO A 129 13.89 -15.29 0.66
C PRO A 129 14.32 -16.36 -0.36
N PRO A 130 14.03 -16.16 -1.66
CA PRO A 130 14.26 -17.20 -2.67
C PRO A 130 15.73 -17.57 -2.86
N ASN A 131 16.66 -16.68 -2.52
CA ASN A 131 18.09 -16.94 -2.48
C ASN A 131 18.80 -15.89 -1.61
N VAL A 132 20.13 -16.00 -1.47
CA VAL A 132 20.97 -15.09 -0.68
C VAL A 132 20.92 -13.62 -1.12
N SER A 133 20.49 -13.33 -2.34
CA SER A 133 20.32 -11.97 -2.88
C SER A 133 18.97 -11.34 -2.49
N GLY A 134 18.07 -12.11 -1.86
CA GLY A 134 16.73 -11.63 -1.51
C GLY A 134 15.73 -11.75 -2.66
N TRP A 135 14.73 -10.86 -2.68
CA TRP A 135 13.69 -10.84 -3.72
C TRP A 135 14.17 -10.09 -4.97
N PRO A 136 14.00 -10.65 -6.18
CA PRO A 136 14.39 -10.01 -7.44
C PRO A 136 13.85 -8.60 -7.60
N ALA A 137 12.69 -8.30 -7.01
CA ALA A 137 12.07 -7.01 -7.11
C ALA A 137 12.93 -5.83 -6.60
N TYR A 138 13.89 -6.11 -5.72
CA TYR A 138 14.73 -5.06 -5.12
C TYR A 138 16.10 -4.90 -5.78
N TYR A 139 16.45 -5.73 -6.77
CA TYR A 139 17.80 -5.69 -7.36
C TYR A 139 17.89 -6.11 -8.83
N GLN A 140 16.90 -6.84 -9.36
CA GLN A 140 16.99 -7.46 -10.68
C GLN A 140 16.61 -6.47 -11.77
N VAL A 141 17.60 -6.00 -12.53
CA VAL A 141 17.41 -5.22 -13.75
C VAL A 141 16.93 -6.14 -14.90
N PRO A 142 16.04 -5.68 -15.79
CA PRO A 142 15.34 -4.38 -15.79
C PRO A 142 14.00 -4.39 -15.04
N VAL A 143 13.70 -5.46 -14.30
CA VAL A 143 12.34 -5.78 -13.88
C VAL A 143 11.93 -5.06 -12.59
N PHE A 144 12.81 -5.02 -11.57
CA PHE A 144 12.54 -4.42 -10.26
C PHE A 144 11.15 -4.77 -9.71
N ASP A 145 10.42 -3.81 -9.14
CA ASP A 145 9.09 -3.93 -8.54
C ASP A 145 8.08 -4.69 -9.41
N LYS A 146 8.22 -4.63 -10.73
CA LYS A 146 7.38 -5.40 -11.68
C LYS A 146 7.50 -6.92 -11.49
N ALA A 147 8.55 -7.41 -10.84
CA ALA A 147 8.72 -8.81 -10.50
C ALA A 147 7.68 -9.31 -9.48
N TRP A 148 6.97 -8.42 -8.78
CA TRP A 148 5.86 -8.78 -7.90
C TRP A 148 4.62 -9.27 -8.64
N ILE A 149 4.48 -8.95 -9.93
CA ILE A 149 3.35 -9.35 -10.75
C ILE A 149 3.77 -10.44 -11.74
N THR A 150 3.17 -11.61 -11.58
CA THR A 150 3.30 -12.77 -12.47
C THR A 150 1.91 -13.34 -12.78
N THR A 151 1.84 -14.29 -13.71
CA THR A 151 0.58 -15.01 -13.99
C THR A 151 0.05 -15.82 -12.79
N ASP A 152 0.89 -16.08 -11.77
CA ASP A 152 0.49 -16.74 -10.53
C ASP A 152 0.17 -15.74 -9.41
N SER A 153 0.99 -14.70 -9.21
CA SER A 153 0.80 -13.77 -8.09
C SER A 153 -0.36 -12.81 -8.31
N LEU A 154 -0.62 -12.34 -9.54
CA LEU A 154 -1.71 -11.40 -9.85
C LEU A 154 -3.10 -11.91 -9.42
N PRO A 155 -3.57 -13.10 -9.85
CA PRO A 155 -4.88 -13.60 -9.42
C PRO A 155 -4.95 -13.84 -7.91
N ARG A 156 -3.83 -14.10 -7.23
CA ARG A 156 -3.80 -14.25 -5.77
C ARG A 156 -3.99 -12.92 -5.05
N ARG A 157 -3.53 -11.78 -5.60
CA ARG A 157 -3.81 -10.45 -5.02
C ARG A 157 -5.30 -10.15 -5.02
N ALA A 158 -5.99 -10.47 -6.12
CA ALA A 158 -7.45 -10.38 -6.25
C ALA A 158 -8.15 -11.30 -5.24
N GLN A 159 -7.72 -12.56 -5.15
CA GLN A 159 -8.26 -13.52 -4.19
C GLN A 159 -8.10 -13.04 -2.74
N ILE A 160 -6.97 -12.42 -2.39
CA ILE A 160 -6.76 -11.87 -1.04
C ILE A 160 -7.62 -10.63 -0.81
N ALA A 161 -7.75 -9.73 -1.79
CA ALA A 161 -8.66 -8.59 -1.69
C ALA A 161 -10.10 -9.05 -1.41
N ASP A 162 -10.57 -10.05 -2.16
CA ASP A 162 -11.87 -10.68 -1.94
C ASP A 162 -11.96 -11.30 -0.54
N TRP A 163 -10.98 -12.11 -0.18
CA TRP A 163 -10.99 -12.77 1.11
C TRP A 163 -11.04 -11.76 2.26
N GLN A 164 -10.24 -10.69 2.22
CA GLN A 164 -10.27 -9.63 3.22
C GLN A 164 -11.61 -8.89 3.22
N LEU A 165 -12.15 -8.56 2.05
CA LEU A 165 -13.42 -7.84 1.92
C LEU A 165 -14.62 -8.62 2.46
N TRP A 166 -14.70 -9.93 2.19
CA TRP A 166 -15.87 -10.76 2.51
C TRP A 166 -15.75 -11.49 3.85
N ALA A 167 -14.56 -11.98 4.19
CA ALA A 167 -14.36 -12.88 5.31
C ALA A 167 -13.36 -12.33 6.34
N GLY A 168 -12.32 -11.64 5.89
CA GLY A 168 -11.27 -11.11 6.76
C GLY A 168 -10.34 -12.16 7.35
N VAL A 169 -9.42 -11.69 8.20
CA VAL A 169 -8.51 -12.57 8.94
C VAL A 169 -9.28 -13.23 10.09
N ALA A 170 -9.33 -14.55 10.07
CA ALA A 170 -9.93 -15.35 11.14
C ALA A 170 -8.88 -15.80 12.18
N THR A 171 -9.24 -15.64 13.44
CA THR A 171 -8.58 -16.18 14.63
C THR A 171 -9.59 -17.00 15.43
N ASP A 172 -9.18 -17.60 16.55
CA ASP A 172 -10.11 -18.36 17.39
C ASP A 172 -11.29 -17.53 17.91
N ASN A 173 -11.05 -16.24 18.22
CA ASN A 173 -12.07 -15.38 18.82
C ASN A 173 -12.62 -14.30 17.89
N THR A 174 -11.97 -14.06 16.74
CA THR A 174 -12.35 -12.95 15.84
C THR A 174 -12.31 -13.38 14.39
N GLN A 175 -13.25 -12.89 13.60
CA GLN A 175 -13.18 -12.95 12.15
C GLN A 175 -13.67 -11.60 11.63
N VAL A 176 -12.73 -10.78 11.15
CA VAL A 176 -13.01 -9.36 10.89
C VAL A 176 -12.74 -9.03 9.42
N PRO A 177 -13.80 -8.99 8.56
CA PRO A 177 -13.67 -8.48 7.20
C PRO A 177 -13.28 -6.99 7.21
N LEU A 178 -12.89 -6.45 6.05
CA LEU A 178 -12.58 -5.02 5.92
C LEU A 178 -13.72 -4.16 6.48
N ASP A 179 -13.39 -3.20 7.34
CA ASP A 179 -14.38 -2.30 7.94
C ASP A 179 -14.76 -1.19 6.96
N ILE A 180 -15.43 -1.56 5.88
CA ILE A 180 -15.82 -0.63 4.80
C ILE A 180 -16.80 0.44 5.30
N LEU A 181 -17.72 0.08 6.20
CA LEU A 181 -18.68 1.02 6.78
C LEU A 181 -18.00 2.00 7.72
N GLY A 182 -17.21 1.50 8.68
CA GLY A 182 -16.51 2.34 9.65
C GLY A 182 -15.42 3.19 9.01
N THR A 183 -14.84 2.74 7.90
CA THR A 183 -13.92 3.53 7.08
C THR A 183 -14.65 4.70 6.43
N VAL A 184 -15.73 4.45 5.68
CA VAL A 184 -16.48 5.50 4.98
C VAL A 184 -17.13 6.47 5.97
N ALA A 185 -17.57 6.00 7.14
CA ALA A 185 -18.15 6.85 8.18
C ALA A 185 -17.18 7.90 8.76
N LYS A 186 -15.86 7.73 8.58
CA LYS A 186 -14.84 8.68 9.01
C LYS A 186 -14.53 9.74 7.94
N LEU A 187 -15.00 9.54 6.70
CA LEU A 187 -14.72 10.44 5.59
C LEU A 187 -15.67 11.65 5.60
N PRO A 188 -15.18 12.85 5.23
CA PRO A 188 -16.03 14.01 5.08
C PRO A 188 -16.97 13.84 3.87
N ASN A 189 -18.19 14.40 3.97
CA ASN A 189 -19.18 14.38 2.88
C ASN A 189 -19.50 12.98 2.34
N ALA A 190 -19.47 11.95 3.20
CA ALA A 190 -19.77 10.57 2.82
C ALA A 190 -21.19 10.38 2.25
N ASP A 191 -22.10 11.35 2.43
CA ASP A 191 -23.43 11.39 1.84
C ASP A 191 -23.46 11.83 0.37
N ASP A 192 -22.41 12.48 -0.15
CA ASP A 192 -22.27 12.80 -1.56
C ASP A 192 -21.48 11.68 -2.28
N PRO A 193 -22.11 10.94 -3.22
CA PRO A 193 -21.44 9.84 -3.89
C PRO A 193 -20.26 10.30 -4.78
N ASN A 194 -20.26 11.54 -5.25
CA ASN A 194 -19.16 12.08 -6.06
C ASN A 194 -17.96 12.37 -5.18
N ALA A 195 -18.18 13.14 -4.10
CA ALA A 195 -17.13 13.49 -3.16
C ALA A 195 -16.52 12.23 -2.52
N LEU A 196 -17.36 11.26 -2.14
CA LEU A 196 -16.89 10.00 -1.57
C LEU A 196 -15.93 9.26 -2.52
N ILE A 197 -16.28 9.15 -3.81
CA ILE A 197 -15.45 8.47 -4.80
C ILE A 197 -14.12 9.20 -4.99
N ASP A 198 -14.17 10.52 -5.10
CA ASP A 198 -12.97 11.33 -5.33
C ASP A 198 -12.03 11.27 -4.12
N ILE A 199 -12.55 11.32 -2.89
CA ILE A 199 -11.78 11.15 -1.65
C ILE A 199 -11.14 9.76 -1.58
N LEU A 200 -11.90 8.70 -1.86
CA LEU A 200 -11.38 7.33 -1.83
C LEU A 200 -10.30 7.11 -2.89
N ALA A 201 -10.48 7.67 -4.09
CA ALA A 201 -9.49 7.60 -5.16
C ALA A 201 -8.18 8.29 -4.77
N ASP A 202 -8.25 9.55 -4.31
CA ASP A 202 -7.09 10.31 -3.87
C ASP A 202 -6.34 9.59 -2.73
N TRP A 203 -7.08 9.08 -1.74
CA TRP A 203 -6.48 8.45 -0.57
C TRP A 203 -5.94 7.03 -0.82
N GLN A 204 -6.69 6.15 -1.50
CA GLN A 204 -6.36 4.72 -1.61
C GLN A 204 -5.72 4.34 -2.95
N LEU A 205 -5.94 5.12 -4.01
CA LEU A 205 -5.28 4.92 -5.32
C LEU A 205 -4.14 5.91 -5.53
N GLY A 206 -4.14 7.06 -4.85
CA GLY A 206 -3.10 8.08 -4.98
C GLY A 206 -3.11 8.80 -6.33
N ILE A 207 -4.17 8.65 -7.11
CA ILE A 207 -4.31 9.17 -8.47
C ILE A 207 -5.74 9.64 -8.77
N ASP A 208 -5.86 10.50 -9.77
CA ASP A 208 -7.16 10.90 -10.31
C ASP A 208 -7.79 9.79 -11.15
N LEU A 209 -9.08 9.54 -10.94
CA LEU A 209 -9.84 8.59 -11.75
C LEU A 209 -10.17 9.18 -13.12
N ASN A 210 -10.00 8.38 -14.17
CA ASN A 210 -10.58 8.71 -15.48
C ASN A 210 -12.12 8.68 -15.46
N ASP A 211 -12.75 9.47 -16.34
CA ASP A 211 -14.22 9.61 -16.40
C ASP A 211 -14.97 8.26 -16.53
N PRO A 212 -14.53 7.31 -17.39
CA PRO A 212 -15.22 6.02 -17.52
C PRO A 212 -15.22 5.19 -16.23
N LEU A 213 -14.06 5.09 -15.54
CA LEU A 213 -13.94 4.33 -14.30
C LEU A 213 -14.76 4.99 -13.19
N ARG A 214 -14.67 6.32 -13.08
CA ARG A 214 -15.45 7.10 -12.11
C ARG A 214 -16.95 6.88 -12.31
N ALA A 215 -17.45 6.94 -13.54
CA ALA A 215 -18.85 6.70 -13.86
C ALA A 215 -19.29 5.26 -13.53
N ARG A 216 -18.43 4.27 -13.79
CA ARG A 216 -18.69 2.86 -13.45
C ARG A 216 -18.80 2.67 -11.94
N LEU A 217 -17.82 3.17 -11.18
CA LEU A 217 -17.80 3.09 -9.72
C LEU A 217 -19.03 3.77 -9.11
N LYS A 218 -19.41 4.94 -9.62
CA LYS A 218 -20.63 5.65 -9.22
C LYS A 218 -21.89 4.85 -9.49
N SER A 219 -22.01 4.28 -10.69
CA SER A 219 -23.15 3.42 -11.03
C SER A 219 -23.27 2.23 -10.08
N ILE A 220 -22.15 1.60 -9.71
CA ILE A 220 -22.12 0.49 -8.74
C ILE A 220 -22.57 0.96 -7.34
N LEU A 221 -22.02 2.06 -6.85
CA LEU A 221 -22.38 2.65 -5.55
C LEU A 221 -23.88 2.97 -5.48
N LEU A 222 -24.45 3.47 -6.59
CA LEU A 222 -25.87 3.77 -6.72
C LEU A 222 -26.75 2.54 -7.03
N SER A 223 -26.19 1.33 -7.10
CA SER A 223 -26.92 0.12 -7.50
C SER A 223 -27.61 0.26 -8.87
N GLY A 224 -26.94 0.91 -9.82
CA GLY A 224 -27.43 1.18 -11.18
C GLY A 224 -28.41 2.34 -11.29
N GLN A 225 -28.73 3.04 -10.19
CA GLN A 225 -29.59 4.22 -10.23
C GLN A 225 -28.85 5.42 -10.82
N ILE A 226 -29.62 6.35 -11.41
CA ILE A 226 -29.07 7.50 -12.12
C ILE A 226 -28.82 8.68 -11.18
N SER A 227 -29.69 8.87 -10.18
CA SER A 227 -29.69 10.08 -9.34
C SER A 227 -28.92 9.89 -8.04
N ASP A 228 -28.13 10.88 -7.67
CA ASP A 228 -27.22 10.82 -6.52
C ASP A 228 -27.96 10.66 -5.17
N TYR A 229 -29.19 11.18 -5.08
CA TYR A 229 -29.99 11.08 -3.86
C TYR A 229 -30.24 9.64 -3.42
N TYR A 230 -30.17 8.65 -4.33
CA TYR A 230 -30.32 7.26 -3.93
C TYR A 230 -29.24 6.84 -2.93
N TRP A 231 -27.99 7.29 -3.11
CA TRP A 231 -26.92 7.10 -2.13
C TRP A 231 -27.12 8.01 -0.92
N SER A 232 -27.29 9.31 -1.14
CA SER A 232 -27.37 10.29 -0.05
C SER A 232 -28.48 9.96 0.95
N THR A 233 -29.67 9.60 0.47
CA THR A 233 -30.79 9.20 1.34
C THR A 233 -30.46 7.93 2.13
N ALA A 234 -29.96 6.89 1.48
CA ALA A 234 -29.63 5.63 2.16
C ALA A 234 -28.55 5.83 3.24
N TRP A 235 -27.53 6.65 2.93
CA TRP A 235 -26.48 6.99 3.87
C TRP A 235 -27.01 7.78 5.07
N LEU A 236 -27.78 8.86 4.83
CA LEU A 236 -28.35 9.69 5.89
C LEU A 236 -29.35 8.91 6.76
N GLU A 237 -30.14 8.01 6.17
CA GLU A 237 -31.04 7.13 6.93
C GLU A 237 -30.26 6.19 7.86
N PHE A 238 -29.15 5.62 7.40
CA PHE A 238 -28.26 4.80 8.22
C PHE A 238 -27.61 5.62 9.34
N VAL A 239 -27.05 6.79 9.04
CA VAL A 239 -26.39 7.64 10.05
C VAL A 239 -27.37 8.07 11.15
N ASN A 240 -28.63 8.34 10.80
CA ASN A 240 -29.67 8.72 11.76
C ASN A 240 -30.16 7.56 12.64
N ASP A 241 -29.97 6.30 12.21
CA ASP A 241 -30.49 5.11 12.88
C ASP A 241 -29.57 3.90 12.62
N PRO A 242 -28.35 3.89 13.17
CA PRO A 242 -27.31 2.91 12.80
C PRO A 242 -27.60 1.50 13.31
N GLU A 243 -28.43 1.36 14.34
CA GLU A 243 -28.88 0.08 14.91
C GLU A 243 -29.94 -0.61 14.02
N ASN A 244 -30.48 0.10 13.03
CA ASN A 244 -31.44 -0.47 12.09
C ASN A 244 -30.72 -1.32 11.04
N GLU A 245 -30.80 -2.63 11.23
CA GLU A 245 -30.11 -3.60 10.38
C GLU A 245 -30.46 -3.48 8.90
N MET A 246 -31.70 -3.12 8.54
CA MET A 246 -32.10 -2.97 7.14
C MET A 246 -31.39 -1.79 6.48
N LYS A 247 -31.31 -0.65 7.18
CA LYS A 247 -30.64 0.56 6.68
C LYS A 247 -29.13 0.33 6.58
N ARG A 248 -28.55 -0.24 7.64
CA ARG A 248 -27.14 -0.63 7.68
C ARG A 248 -26.78 -1.58 6.53
N GLN A 249 -27.55 -2.64 6.31
CA GLN A 249 -27.32 -3.61 5.23
C GLN A 249 -27.47 -3.00 3.84
N THR A 250 -28.38 -2.06 3.66
CA THR A 250 -28.53 -1.35 2.37
C THR A 250 -27.25 -0.59 2.00
N VAL A 251 -26.70 0.17 2.94
CA VAL A 251 -25.44 0.89 2.74
C VAL A 251 -24.26 -0.08 2.60
N TYR A 252 -24.19 -1.09 3.48
CA TYR A 252 -23.14 -2.10 3.45
C TYR A 252 -23.04 -2.78 2.08
N ASN A 253 -24.15 -3.27 1.53
CA ASN A 253 -24.13 -3.99 0.25
C ASN A 253 -23.69 -3.11 -0.93
N ARG A 254 -24.02 -1.81 -0.89
CA ARG A 254 -23.55 -0.84 -1.90
C ARG A 254 -22.05 -0.60 -1.80
N LEU A 255 -21.55 -0.38 -0.59
CA LEU A 255 -20.12 -0.24 -0.34
C LEU A 255 -19.36 -1.52 -0.68
N LEU A 256 -19.93 -2.68 -0.39
CA LEU A 256 -19.33 -3.97 -0.67
C LEU A 256 -19.16 -4.19 -2.18
N ALA A 257 -20.19 -3.89 -2.98
CA ALA A 257 -20.10 -3.94 -4.44
C ALA A 257 -19.12 -2.91 -5.00
N PHE A 258 -19.11 -1.70 -4.42
CA PHE A 258 -18.15 -0.65 -4.77
C PHE A 258 -16.71 -1.10 -4.51
N PHE A 259 -16.39 -1.52 -3.28
CA PHE A 259 -15.04 -1.90 -2.88
C PHE A 259 -14.57 -3.19 -3.56
N TYR A 260 -15.48 -4.12 -3.88
CA TYR A 260 -15.16 -5.26 -4.73
C TYR A 260 -14.57 -4.79 -6.07
N THR A 261 -15.19 -3.82 -6.74
CA THR A 261 -14.64 -3.31 -8.01
C THR A 261 -13.40 -2.42 -7.79
N PHE A 262 -13.42 -1.59 -6.76
CA PHE A 262 -12.37 -0.62 -6.45
C PHE A 262 -11.03 -1.30 -6.14
N LEU A 263 -11.02 -2.32 -5.27
CA LEU A 263 -9.80 -3.04 -4.88
C LEU A 263 -9.21 -3.91 -6.02
N HIS A 264 -9.98 -4.13 -7.10
CA HIS A 264 -9.53 -4.82 -8.31
C HIS A 264 -8.96 -3.88 -9.38
N GLN A 265 -8.94 -2.57 -9.12
CA GLN A 265 -8.30 -1.63 -10.04
C GLN A 265 -6.78 -1.84 -10.05
N GLU A 266 -6.17 -1.63 -11.21
CA GLU A 266 -4.72 -1.79 -11.38
C GLU A 266 -3.97 -0.77 -10.51
N GLU A 267 -4.56 0.40 -10.35
CA GLU A 267 -3.98 1.53 -9.64
C GLU A 267 -3.94 1.27 -8.13
N TYR A 268 -4.81 0.41 -7.60
CA TYR A 268 -4.73 -0.05 -6.21
C TYR A 268 -3.48 -0.93 -5.94
N GLN A 269 -2.85 -1.49 -6.99
CA GLN A 269 -1.60 -2.25 -6.88
C GLN A 269 -0.37 -1.35 -6.72
N LEU A 270 -0.52 -0.04 -6.94
CA LEU A 270 0.56 0.93 -6.99
C LEU A 270 0.68 1.71 -5.68
N SER A 271 1.88 2.19 -5.37
CA SER A 271 2.20 3.11 -4.27
C SER A 271 2.95 4.32 -4.78
#